data_AF-A0A9Q9M8Z1-F1
#
_entry.id   AF-A0A9Q9M8Z1-F1
#
_cell.length_a   1.000
_cell.length_b   1.000
_cell.length_c   1.000
_cell.angle_alpha   90.00
_cell.angle_beta   90.00
_cell.angle_gamma   90.00
#
_symmetry.space_group_name_H-M   'P 1'
#
loop_
_entity.id
_entity.type
_entity.pdbx_description
1 polymer ?
#
loop_
_entity_poly.entity_id
_entity_poly.type
_entity_poly.pdbx_seq_one_letter_code
_entity_poly.pdbx_strand_id
1 'polypeptide(L)' 'MDLAMLHLFGARPEAFHESYGAPEPGHEVRRAIFQLWPALVHLRLFGASYRSMVETRLDALRV' A
#
# COMPACT_ATOMS: atom_id res chain seq x y z
N MET A 1 -6.33 2.78 7.22
CA MET A 1 -6.29 3.25 5.83
C MET A 1 -5.11 4.21 5.64
N ASP A 2 -4.99 5.25 6.47
CA ASP A 2 -3.91 6.26 6.36
C ASP A 2 -2.48 5.70 6.47
N LEU A 3 -2.24 4.73 7.37
CA LEU A 3 -0.95 4.03 7.46
C LEU A 3 -0.56 3.35 6.13
N ALA A 4 -1.53 2.82 5.39
CA ALA A 4 -1.27 2.17 4.12
C ALA A 4 -0.87 3.21 3.05
N MET A 5 -1.41 4.42 3.10
CA MET A 5 -1.01 5.52 2.20
C MET A 5 0.41 6.02 2.47
N LEU A 6 0.83 6.08 3.74
CA LEU A 6 2.22 6.44 4.10
C LEU A 6 3.26 5.48 3.53
N HIS A 7 2.83 4.28 3.16
CA HIS A 7 3.64 3.24 2.56
C HIS A 7 3.46 3.09 1.04
N LEU A 8 2.68 3.98 0.40
CA LEU A 8 2.41 3.88 -1.03
C LEU A 8 3.56 4.46 -1.87
N PHE A 9 4.21 5.53 -1.40
CA PHE A 9 5.27 6.25 -2.09
C PHE A 9 6.59 6.29 -1.31
N GLY A 10 7.00 5.13 -0.79
CA GLY A 10 8.27 4.98 -0.09
C GLY A 10 8.16 4.22 1.22
N ALA A 11 9.30 4.07 1.87
CA ALA A 11 9.41 3.46 3.19
C ALA A 11 9.40 4.53 4.28
N ARG A 12 8.88 4.15 5.46
CA ARG A 12 9.00 4.97 6.68
C ARG A 12 10.22 4.51 7.48
N PRO A 13 10.87 5.41 8.25
CA PRO A 13 11.93 5.02 9.17
C PRO A 13 11.42 4.00 10.19
N GLU A 14 12.29 3.11 10.68
CA GLU A 14 11.92 2.08 11.67
C GLU A 14 11.27 2.66 12.93
N ALA A 15 11.79 3.79 13.43
CA ALA A 15 11.22 4.51 14.57
C ALA A 15 9.73 4.89 14.41
N PHE A 16 9.26 5.09 13.16
CA PHE A 16 7.85 5.32 12.89
C PHE A 16 7.00 4.10 13.28
N HIS A 17 7.48 2.90 12.94
CA HIS A 17 6.78 1.65 13.25
C HIS A 17 6.79 1.35 14.74
N GLU A 18 7.91 1.57 15.42
CA GLU A 18 8.04 1.37 16.86
C GLU A 18 7.04 2.23 17.65
N SER A 19 6.85 3.50 17.26
CA SER A 19 5.90 4.40 17.92
C SER A 19 4.42 3.99 17.76
N TYR A 20 4.08 3.28 16.68
CA TYR A 20 2.72 2.79 16.43
C TYR A 20 2.44 1.42 17.07
N GLY A 21 3.49 0.69 17.44
CA GLY A 21 3.39 -0.63 18.05
C GLY A 21 3.23 -1.77 17.03
N ALA A 22 3.10 -2.99 17.55
CA ALA A 22 3.02 -4.20 16.75
C ALA A 22 1.72 -4.22 15.92
N PRO A 23 1.79 -4.48 14.60
CA PRO A 23 0.60 -4.56 13.78
C PRO A 23 -0.21 -5.82 14.07
N GLU A 24 -1.54 -5.66 14.08
CA GLU A 24 -2.48 -6.78 14.20
C GLU A 24 -2.28 -7.83 13.11
N PRO A 25 -2.50 -9.14 13.40
CA PRO A 25 -2.44 -10.20 12.40
C PRO A 25 -3.22 -9.87 11.12
N GLY A 26 -2.64 -10.22 9.96
CA GLY A 26 -3.24 -9.91 8.65
C GLY A 26 -3.10 -8.44 8.20
N HIS A 27 -2.30 -7.64 8.91
CA HIS A 27 -2.02 -6.24 8.54
C HIS A 27 -1.51 -6.09 7.10
N GLU A 28 -0.65 -7.00 6.63
CA GLU A 28 -0.06 -6.92 5.28
C GLU A 28 -1.13 -7.04 4.18
N VAL A 29 -2.09 -7.95 4.35
CA VAL A 29 -3.22 -8.11 3.42
C VAL A 29 -4.08 -6.85 3.43
N ARG A 30 -4.42 -6.34 4.63
CA ARG A 30 -5.18 -5.09 4.75
C ARG A 30 -4.45 -3.90 4.12
N ARG A 31 -3.13 -3.83 4.29
CA ARG A 31 -2.28 -2.80 3.68
C ARG A 31 -2.33 -2.87 2.15
N ALA A 32 -2.18 -4.06 1.57
CA ALA A 32 -2.29 -4.23 0.12
C ALA A 32 -3.69 -3.83 -0.42
N ILE A 33 -4.77 -4.23 0.27
CA ILE A 33 -6.14 -3.81 -0.07
C ILE A 33 -6.28 -2.28 -0.02
N PHE A 34 -5.84 -1.64 1.06
CA PHE A 34 -5.97 -0.20 1.22
C PHE A 34 -5.07 0.60 0.26
N GLN A 35 -3.97 0.02 -0.21
CA GLN A 35 -3.10 0.61 -1.24
C GLN A 35 -3.66 0.45 -2.66
N LEU A 36 -4.55 -0.50 -2.90
CA LEU A 36 -5.13 -0.75 -4.22
C LEU A 36 -5.98 0.43 -4.70
N TRP A 37 -6.82 0.99 -3.83
CA TRP A 37 -7.65 2.15 -4.16
C TRP A 37 -6.83 3.34 -4.70
N PRO A 38 -5.82 3.87 -4.00
CA PRO A 38 -5.05 4.98 -4.52
C PRO A 38 -4.17 4.60 -5.71
N ALA A 39 -3.71 3.36 -5.84
CA ALA A 39 -3.00 2.91 -7.04
C ALA A 39 -3.91 2.99 -8.28
N LEU A 40 -5.18 2.59 -8.16
CA LEU A 40 -6.19 2.72 -9.21
C LEU A 40 -6.52 4.19 -9.52
N VAL A 41 -6.63 5.03 -8.50
CA VAL A 41 -6.80 6.48 -8.67
C VAL A 41 -5.63 7.07 -9.47
N HIS A 42 -4.39 6.72 -9.13
CA HIS A 42 -3.21 7.21 -9.86
C HIS A 42 -3.14 6.66 -11.29
N LEU A 43 -3.49 5.40 -11.51
CA LEU A 43 -3.61 4.83 -12.85
C LEU A 43 -4.63 5.61 -13.69
N ARG A 44 -5.77 5.98 -13.10
CA ARG A 44 -6.81 6.74 -13.80
C ARG A 44 -6.40 8.19 -14.09
N LEU A 45 -5.71 8.86 -13.17
CA LEU A 45 -5.40 10.28 -13.27
C LEU A 45 -4.07 10.57 -14.00
N PHE A 46 -3.09 9.69 -13.89
CA PHE A 46 -1.71 9.92 -14.36
C PHE A 46 -1.23 8.89 -15.39
N GLY A 47 -2.04 7.88 -15.68
CA GLY A 47 -1.84 6.97 -16.80
C GLY A 47 -1.01 5.72 -16.48
N ALA A 48 -0.57 5.05 -17.55
CA ALA A 48 -0.10 3.66 -17.51
C ALA A 48 1.19 3.43 -16.70
N SER A 49 1.94 4.47 -16.35
CA SER A 49 3.11 4.36 -15.47
C SER A 49 2.78 3.75 -14.10
N TYR A 50 1.52 3.86 -13.65
CA TYR A 50 1.05 3.28 -12.38
C TYR A 50 0.50 1.86 -12.50
N ARG A 51 0.47 1.26 -13.70
CA ARG A 51 -0.02 -0.12 -13.89
C ARG A 51 0.76 -1.13 -13.04
N SER A 52 2.09 -1.04 -13.06
CA SER A 52 2.97 -1.92 -12.28
C SER A 52 2.68 -1.83 -10.76
N MET A 53 2.31 -0.63 -10.28
CA MET A 53 1.93 -0.46 -8.87
C MET A 53 0.65 -1.23 -8.54
N VAL A 54 -0.36 -1.20 -9.41
CA VAL A 54 -1.61 -1.96 -9.25
C VAL A 54 -1.34 -3.47 -9.27
N GLU A 55 -0.59 -3.94 -10.26
CA GLU A 55 -0.23 -5.36 -10.41
C GLU A 55 0.51 -5.89 -9.18
N THR A 56 1.51 -5.16 -8.68
CA THR A 56 2.24 -5.53 -7.46
C THR A 56 1.30 -5.68 -6.24
N ARG A 57 0.24 -4.86 -6.15
CA ARG A 57 -0.74 -4.98 -5.04
C ARG A 57 -1.67 -6.16 -5.22
N LEU A 58 -2.05 -6.51 -6.44
CA LEU A 58 -2.83 -7.70 -6.73
C LEU A 58 -2.03 -8.98 -6.47
N ASP A 59 -0.76 -9.01 -6.87
CA ASP A 59 0.16 -10.12 -6.58
C ASP A 59 0.31 -10.37 -5.07
N ALA A 60 0.41 -9.29 -4.28
CA ALA A 60 0.45 -9.37 -2.82
C ALA A 60 -0.84 -9.93 -2.20
N LEU A 61 -1.96 -9.84 -2.92
CA LEU A 61 -3.24 -10.41 -2.52
C LEU A 61 -3.49 -11.81 -3.09
N ARG A 62 -2.62 -12.30 -4.00
CA ARG A 62 -2.73 -13.60 -4.67
C ARG A 62 -4.06 -13.79 -5.40
N VAL A 63 -4.53 -12.74 -6.06
CA VAL A 63 -5.75 -12.73 -6.91
C VAL A 63 -5.43 -12.71 -8.38
#